data_AF-A0A7K4FN60-F1
#
_entry.id   AF-A0A7K4FN60-F1
#
_cell.length_a   1.000
_cell.length_b   1.000
_cell.length_c   1.000
_cell.angle_alpha   90.00
_cell.angle_beta   90.00
_cell.angle_gamma   90.00
#
_symmetry.space_group_name_H-M   'P 1'
#
loop_
_entity.id
_entity.type
_entity.pdbx_description
1 polymer ?
#
loop_
_entity_poly.entity_id
_entity_poly.type
_entity_poly.pdbx_seq_one_letter_code
_entity_poly.pdbx_strand_id
1 'polypeptide(L)'
;MGKDKPFKYKKYTANFEKRSILDYLGNNVIINENYESKAIELMQYITDKTDKHFSYNITGSAITALKQAHFSAKNGMASAAFENTRFFLERISLVKIISMMKTENNPYEIALEHMEWHRLIDKKFILYGLQQFTGRIWHYMGEKYVPTGNTIFLSGIALCGNHSKAYTKYSRTVKEIEDEAGISIEEKCAKCGKEATRFTISLPKAGAILGMLGFYTGFDITKLGRFYGDYSRVLHPYGFYNYPGHFLINLWSIDFIRLGVELDKILF
;
A
#
# COMPACT_ATOMS: atom_id res chain seq x y z
N MET A 1 -28.18 1.33 2.34
CA MET A 1 -27.52 2.29 1.43
C MET A 1 -26.55 1.56 0.51
N GLY A 2 -26.99 1.32 -0.74
CA GLY A 2 -26.26 0.96 -1.97
C GLY A 2 -25.02 0.05 -1.92
N LYS A 3 -25.21 -1.27 -1.90
CA LYS A 3 -24.14 -2.26 -2.19
C LYS A 3 -23.73 -2.33 -3.68
N ASP A 4 -24.37 -1.57 -4.58
CA ASP A 4 -24.26 -1.76 -6.04
C ASP A 4 -23.47 -0.71 -6.83
N LYS A 5 -22.99 0.38 -6.20
CA LYS A 5 -22.36 1.48 -6.93
C LYS A 5 -21.07 1.13 -7.70
N PRO A 6 -20.14 0.29 -7.21
CA PRO A 6 -18.92 -0.08 -7.95
C PRO A 6 -19.22 -1.04 -9.12
N PHE A 7 -20.17 -1.95 -8.93
CA PHE A 7 -20.57 -2.93 -9.95
C PHE A 7 -21.10 -2.25 -11.22
N LYS A 8 -21.73 -1.08 -11.09
CA LYS A 8 -22.20 -0.27 -12.23
C LYS A 8 -21.06 0.18 -13.15
N TYR A 9 -19.81 0.23 -12.67
CA TYR A 9 -18.66 0.67 -13.47
C TYR A 9 -17.97 -0.49 -14.21
N LYS A 10 -18.17 -1.75 -13.80
CA LYS A 10 -17.61 -2.93 -14.51
C LYS A 10 -18.01 -2.99 -15.98
N LYS A 11 -19.21 -2.47 -16.31
CA LYS A 11 -19.68 -2.43 -17.71
C LYS A 11 -18.78 -1.60 -18.62
N TYR A 12 -18.08 -0.60 -18.09
CA TYR A 12 -17.16 0.23 -18.87
C TYR A 12 -15.84 -0.50 -19.15
N THR A 13 -15.46 -1.45 -18.29
CA THR A 13 -14.16 -2.13 -18.35
C THR A 13 -14.19 -3.48 -19.04
N ALA A 14 -15.36 -4.01 -19.40
CA ALA A 14 -15.51 -5.37 -19.96
C ALA A 14 -14.63 -5.64 -21.19
N ASN A 15 -14.46 -4.64 -22.06
CA ASN A 15 -13.62 -4.76 -23.27
C ASN A 15 -12.12 -4.56 -23.00
N PHE A 16 -11.76 -4.14 -21.79
CA PHE A 16 -10.41 -3.72 -21.40
C PHE A 16 -9.75 -4.71 -20.42
N GLU A 17 -10.49 -5.68 -19.88
CA GLU A 17 -10.01 -6.56 -18.81
C GLU A 17 -8.78 -7.39 -19.20
N LYS A 18 -8.62 -7.70 -20.50
CA LYS A 18 -7.57 -8.60 -20.99
C LYS A 18 -6.24 -7.92 -21.31
N ARG A 19 -6.20 -6.58 -21.38
CA ARG A 19 -4.99 -5.84 -21.77
C ARG A 19 -4.39 -5.08 -20.60
N SER A 20 -3.07 -5.06 -20.54
CA SER A 20 -2.31 -4.19 -19.64
C SER A 20 -2.33 -2.76 -20.17
N ILE A 21 -2.21 -1.77 -19.28
CA ILE A 21 -1.99 -0.38 -19.69
C ILE A 21 -0.75 -0.22 -20.57
N LEU A 22 0.25 -1.10 -20.40
CA LEU A 22 1.46 -1.12 -21.21
C LEU A 22 1.19 -1.51 -22.66
N ASP A 23 0.18 -2.35 -22.92
CA ASP A 23 -0.21 -2.70 -24.28
C ASP A 23 -0.74 -1.49 -25.04
N TYR A 24 -1.47 -0.60 -24.35
CA TYR A 24 -1.99 0.63 -24.94
C TYR A 24 -0.89 1.65 -25.16
N LEU A 25 -0.04 1.87 -24.16
CA LEU A 25 1.06 2.83 -24.24
C LEU A 25 2.13 2.40 -25.24
N GLY A 26 2.54 1.12 -25.23
CA GLY A 26 3.60 0.60 -26.08
C GLY A 26 3.21 0.47 -27.56
N ASN A 27 1.93 0.19 -27.84
CA ASN A 27 1.44 0.06 -29.21
C ASN A 27 0.64 1.28 -29.70
N ASN A 28 0.64 2.39 -28.95
CA ASN A 28 -0.14 3.61 -29.24
C ASN A 28 -1.61 3.33 -29.56
N VAL A 29 -2.25 2.41 -28.81
CA VAL A 29 -3.67 2.11 -28.98
C VAL A 29 -4.50 3.21 -28.35
N ILE A 30 -5.22 3.96 -29.19
CA ILE A 30 -5.99 5.13 -28.76
C ILE A 30 -7.35 4.74 -28.20
N ILE A 31 -7.70 5.36 -27.07
CA ILE A 31 -9.06 5.34 -26.50
C ILE A 31 -9.74 6.67 -26.82
N ASN A 32 -10.66 6.65 -27.78
CA ASN A 32 -11.38 7.86 -28.21
C ASN A 32 -12.57 8.16 -27.29
N GLU A 33 -13.11 7.14 -26.63
CA GLU A 33 -14.24 7.29 -25.73
C GLU A 33 -13.82 8.06 -24.47
N ASN A 34 -14.61 9.10 -24.14
CA ASN A 34 -14.38 9.89 -22.94
C ASN A 34 -15.00 9.19 -21.71
N TYR A 35 -14.12 8.64 -20.87
CA TYR A 35 -14.48 8.02 -19.59
C TYR A 35 -14.21 8.93 -18.38
N GLU A 36 -13.75 10.16 -18.58
CA GLU A 36 -13.31 11.07 -17.50
C GLU A 36 -14.41 11.33 -16.48
N SER A 37 -15.63 11.63 -16.94
CA SER A 37 -16.77 11.88 -16.04
C SER A 37 -17.04 10.68 -15.11
N LYS A 38 -16.86 9.45 -15.61
CA LYS A 38 -17.07 8.22 -14.83
C LYS A 38 -15.92 7.93 -13.88
N ALA A 39 -14.69 8.24 -14.29
CA ALA A 39 -13.54 8.20 -13.40
C ALA A 39 -13.71 9.19 -12.24
N ILE A 40 -14.12 10.43 -12.50
CA ILE A 40 -14.37 11.45 -11.47
C ILE A 40 -15.47 11.01 -10.49
N GLU A 41 -16.60 10.48 -10.99
CA GLU A 41 -17.66 9.93 -10.11
C GLU A 41 -17.11 8.83 -9.18
N LEU A 42 -16.26 7.93 -9.69
CA LEU A 42 -15.65 6.87 -8.90
C LEU A 42 -14.59 7.39 -7.94
N MET A 43 -13.77 8.36 -8.35
CA MET A 43 -12.77 9.02 -7.50
C MET A 43 -13.45 9.66 -6.28
N GLN A 44 -14.55 10.40 -6.51
CA GLN A 44 -15.30 11.03 -5.42
C GLN A 44 -15.86 9.96 -4.48
N TYR A 45 -16.47 8.90 -5.03
CA TYR A 45 -16.99 7.80 -4.23
C TYR A 45 -15.93 7.13 -3.36
N ILE A 46 -14.75 6.82 -3.92
CA ILE A 46 -13.64 6.22 -3.17
C ILE A 46 -13.12 7.19 -2.12
N THR A 47 -13.01 8.48 -2.45
CA THR A 47 -12.61 9.53 -1.50
C THR A 47 -13.56 9.58 -0.31
N ASP A 48 -14.86 9.72 -0.56
CA ASP A 48 -15.90 9.80 0.48
C ASP A 48 -15.91 8.56 1.38
N LYS A 49 -15.80 7.36 0.79
CA LYS A 49 -15.71 6.12 1.56
C LYS A 49 -14.43 6.06 2.39
N THR A 50 -13.30 6.46 1.82
CA THR A 50 -12.02 6.44 2.52
C THR A 50 -12.07 7.38 3.73
N ASP A 51 -12.51 8.62 3.55
CA ASP A 51 -12.65 9.60 4.64
C ASP A 51 -13.62 9.11 5.72
N LYS A 52 -14.72 8.46 5.32
CA LYS A 52 -15.70 7.90 6.25
C LYS A 52 -15.15 6.73 7.08
N HIS A 53 -14.34 5.87 6.48
CA HIS A 53 -13.90 4.62 7.10
C HIS A 53 -12.51 4.73 7.77
N PHE A 54 -11.69 5.70 7.39
CA PHE A 54 -10.29 5.76 7.79
C PHE A 54 -9.87 7.19 8.16
N SER A 55 -9.75 7.45 9.46
CA SER A 55 -9.36 8.76 10.01
C SER A 55 -7.86 8.83 10.31
N TYR A 56 -7.01 8.48 9.35
CA TYR A 56 -5.54 8.49 9.49
C TYR A 56 -4.91 9.60 8.64
N ASN A 57 -3.79 10.16 9.06
CA ASN A 57 -3.08 11.20 8.30
C ASN A 57 -2.66 10.75 6.88
N ILE A 58 -2.36 9.46 6.70
CA ILE A 58 -2.05 8.89 5.38
C ILE A 58 -3.26 8.84 4.43
N THR A 59 -4.49 8.88 4.94
CA THR A 59 -5.71 8.97 4.12
C THR A 59 -5.67 10.21 3.22
N GLY A 60 -5.38 11.39 3.78
CA GLY A 60 -5.26 12.64 3.01
C GLY A 60 -4.14 12.58 1.96
N SER A 61 -3.04 11.91 2.28
CA SER A 61 -1.92 11.69 1.34
C SER A 61 -2.30 10.75 0.18
N ALA A 62 -3.13 9.74 0.42
CA ALA A 62 -3.67 8.87 -0.63
C ALA A 62 -4.59 9.67 -1.57
N ILE A 63 -5.54 10.42 -1.00
CA ILE A 63 -6.49 11.25 -1.77
C ILE A 63 -5.76 12.31 -2.60
N THR A 64 -4.70 12.92 -2.05
CA THR A 64 -3.88 13.89 -2.76
C THR A 64 -3.19 13.27 -3.97
N ALA A 65 -2.60 12.08 -3.82
CA ALA A 65 -2.00 11.35 -4.93
C ALA A 65 -3.04 11.02 -6.02
N LEU A 66 -4.25 10.61 -5.63
CA LEU A 66 -5.32 10.35 -6.60
C LEU A 66 -5.70 11.60 -7.41
N LYS A 67 -5.83 12.76 -6.75
CA LYS A 67 -6.12 14.04 -7.42
C LYS A 67 -4.99 14.47 -8.35
N GLN A 68 -3.74 14.29 -7.92
CA GLN A 68 -2.56 14.59 -8.74
C GLN A 68 -2.47 13.68 -9.96
N ALA A 69 -2.83 12.39 -9.83
CA ALA A 69 -2.87 11.46 -10.95
C ALA A 69 -3.84 11.92 -12.05
N HIS A 70 -5.07 12.29 -11.68
CA HIS A 70 -6.06 12.84 -12.61
C HIS A 70 -5.57 14.12 -13.26
N PHE A 71 -5.04 15.06 -12.48
CA PHE A 71 -4.49 16.31 -12.99
C PHE A 71 -3.37 16.07 -14.01
N SER A 72 -2.40 15.20 -13.70
CA SER A 72 -1.32 14.86 -14.62
C SER A 72 -1.83 14.18 -15.89
N ALA A 73 -2.81 13.27 -15.78
CA ALA A 73 -3.40 12.60 -16.93
C ALA A 73 -4.10 13.59 -17.87
N LYS A 74 -4.84 14.55 -17.31
CA LYS A 74 -5.52 15.62 -18.05
C LYS A 74 -4.54 16.52 -18.81
N ASN A 75 -3.34 16.71 -18.29
CA ASN A 75 -2.27 17.49 -18.91
C ASN A 75 -1.36 16.66 -19.82
N GLY A 76 -1.70 15.40 -20.14
CA GLY A 76 -0.89 14.56 -21.02
C GLY A 76 0.42 14.07 -20.42
N MET A 77 0.59 14.16 -19.09
CA MET A 77 1.82 13.77 -18.40
C MET A 77 1.78 12.30 -17.95
N ALA A 78 2.09 11.37 -18.86
CA ALA A 78 1.96 9.92 -18.62
C ALA A 78 2.72 9.45 -17.37
N SER A 79 4.02 9.75 -17.28
CA SER A 79 4.85 9.32 -16.14
C SER A 79 4.28 9.82 -14.80
N ALA A 80 3.97 11.11 -14.70
CA ALA A 80 3.41 11.69 -13.47
C ALA A 80 2.02 11.12 -13.13
N ALA A 81 1.17 10.86 -14.13
CA ALA A 81 -0.17 10.30 -13.90
C ALA A 81 -0.10 8.90 -13.26
N PHE A 82 0.72 8.02 -13.83
CA PHE A 82 0.85 6.65 -13.33
C PHE A 82 1.72 6.55 -12.07
N GLU A 83 2.67 7.47 -11.86
CA GLU A 83 3.39 7.58 -10.58
C GLU A 83 2.45 7.87 -9.43
N ASN A 84 1.60 8.89 -9.61
CA ASN A 84 0.65 9.29 -8.59
C ASN A 84 -0.44 8.24 -8.38
N THR A 85 -0.84 7.51 -9.44
CA THR A 85 -1.75 6.36 -9.31
C THR A 85 -1.11 5.22 -8.50
N ARG A 86 0.19 4.96 -8.70
CA ARG A 86 0.95 4.00 -7.90
C ARG A 86 1.03 4.42 -6.43
N PHE A 87 1.36 5.69 -6.15
CA PHE A 87 1.40 6.21 -4.78
C PHE A 87 0.03 6.16 -4.10
N PHE A 88 -1.04 6.44 -4.83
CA PHE A 88 -2.40 6.27 -4.31
C PHE A 88 -2.64 4.81 -3.88
N LEU A 89 -2.34 3.84 -4.76
CA LEU A 89 -2.49 2.41 -4.48
C LEU A 89 -1.67 1.97 -3.24
N GLU A 90 -0.42 2.39 -3.14
CA GLU A 90 0.43 2.07 -1.99
C GLU A 90 -0.16 2.62 -0.69
N ARG A 91 -0.52 3.91 -0.68
CA ARG A 91 -0.98 4.61 0.53
C ARG A 91 -2.33 4.11 0.99
N ILE A 92 -3.28 3.89 0.07
CA ILE A 92 -4.61 3.37 0.42
C ILE A 92 -4.55 1.92 0.91
N SER A 93 -3.64 1.12 0.37
CA SER A 93 -3.38 -0.24 0.87
C SER A 93 -2.85 -0.19 2.31
N LEU A 94 -1.89 0.71 2.58
CA LEU A 94 -1.32 0.88 3.92
C LEU A 94 -2.36 1.39 4.94
N VAL A 95 -3.24 2.32 4.54
CA VAL A 95 -4.40 2.76 5.33
C VAL A 95 -5.24 1.57 5.81
N LYS A 96 -5.62 0.68 4.89
CA LYS A 96 -6.40 -0.52 5.23
C LYS A 96 -5.64 -1.45 6.15
N ILE A 97 -4.37 -1.72 5.88
CA ILE A 97 -3.52 -2.57 6.71
C ILE A 97 -3.44 -2.03 8.15
N ILE A 98 -3.17 -0.73 8.31
CA ILE A 98 -3.11 -0.07 9.63
C ILE A 98 -4.44 -0.24 10.37
N SER A 99 -5.57 -0.04 9.69
CA SER A 99 -6.90 -0.23 10.28
C SER A 99 -7.16 -1.66 10.79
N MET A 100 -6.52 -2.65 10.17
CA MET A 100 -6.69 -4.07 10.51
C MET A 100 -5.74 -4.57 11.59
N MET A 101 -4.61 -3.88 11.81
CA MET A 101 -3.65 -4.24 12.85
C MET A 101 -4.21 -4.08 14.26
N LYS A 102 -5.22 -3.21 14.45
CA LYS A 102 -5.85 -2.95 15.76
C LYS A 102 -4.81 -2.61 16.85
N THR A 103 -3.75 -1.91 16.47
CA THR A 103 -2.66 -1.52 17.37
C THR A 103 -2.90 -0.08 17.83
N GLU A 104 -2.97 0.14 19.14
CA GLU A 104 -2.96 1.48 19.70
C GLU A 104 -1.61 2.15 19.42
N ASN A 105 -1.63 3.43 19.02
CA ASN A 105 -0.41 4.17 18.64
C ASN A 105 0.38 3.40 17.56
N ASN A 106 -0.27 3.13 16.42
CA ASN A 106 0.29 2.27 15.37
C ASN A 106 1.64 2.83 14.88
N PRO A 107 2.73 2.05 14.93
CA PRO A 107 4.06 2.56 14.64
C PRO A 107 4.26 2.94 13.16
N TYR A 108 3.47 2.37 12.23
CA TYR A 108 3.47 2.81 10.83
C TYR A 108 2.82 4.17 10.68
N GLU A 109 1.70 4.40 11.36
CA GLU A 109 1.04 5.70 11.40
C GLU A 109 1.96 6.76 11.99
N ILE A 110 2.54 6.51 13.17
CA ILE A 110 3.51 7.41 13.82
C ILE A 110 4.66 7.75 12.87
N ALA A 111 5.21 6.76 12.15
CA ALA A 111 6.32 6.97 11.23
C ALA A 111 5.94 7.88 10.05
N LEU A 112 4.68 7.83 9.61
CA LEU A 112 4.14 8.69 8.56
C LEU A 112 3.86 10.10 9.08
N GLU A 113 3.24 10.23 10.24
CA GLU A 113 2.90 11.53 10.87
C GLU A 113 4.13 12.36 11.18
N HIS A 114 5.19 11.71 11.66
CA HIS A 114 6.45 12.38 11.98
C HIS A 114 7.41 12.48 10.79
N MET A 115 6.97 12.08 9.58
CA MET A 115 7.80 12.07 8.37
C MET A 115 9.12 11.28 8.52
N GLU A 116 9.16 10.26 9.39
CA GLU A 116 10.36 9.47 9.69
C GLU A 116 10.45 8.17 8.88
N TRP A 117 9.46 7.88 8.03
CA TRP A 117 9.42 6.67 7.20
C TRP A 117 10.72 6.44 6.42
N HIS A 118 11.18 7.44 5.66
CA HIS A 118 12.43 7.33 4.88
C HIS A 118 13.66 7.19 5.78
N ARG A 119 13.70 7.90 6.91
CA ARG A 119 14.79 7.81 7.88
C ARG A 119 14.93 6.40 8.46
N LEU A 120 13.81 5.74 8.75
CA LEU A 120 13.81 4.35 9.22
C LEU A 120 14.24 3.37 8.13
N ILE A 121 13.81 3.58 6.88
CA ILE A 121 14.29 2.82 5.71
C ILE A 121 15.81 2.95 5.55
N ASP A 122 16.37 4.16 5.68
CA ASP A 122 17.82 4.39 5.57
C ASP A 122 18.61 3.64 6.64
N LYS A 123 18.02 3.47 7.83
CA LYS A 123 18.56 2.64 8.91
C LYS A 123 18.32 1.14 8.73
N LYS A 124 17.83 0.73 7.55
CA LYS A 124 17.59 -0.66 7.14
C LYS A 124 16.46 -1.37 7.92
N PHE A 125 15.54 -0.61 8.51
CA PHE A 125 14.30 -1.15 9.06
C PHE A 125 13.30 -1.40 7.92
N ILE A 126 13.52 -2.44 7.12
CA ILE A 126 12.79 -2.68 5.86
C ILE A 126 12.23 -4.10 5.82
N LEU A 127 11.00 -4.23 5.34
CA LEU A 127 10.41 -5.47 4.84
C LEU A 127 10.33 -5.40 3.31
N TYR A 128 11.01 -6.32 2.63
CA TYR A 128 11.07 -6.36 1.17
C TYR A 128 9.91 -7.13 0.54
N GLY A 129 9.28 -8.04 1.29
CA GLY A 129 8.16 -8.84 0.81
C GLY A 129 7.35 -9.45 1.96
N LEU A 130 6.19 -10.01 1.62
CA LEU A 130 5.28 -10.63 2.58
C LEU A 130 5.94 -11.77 3.35
N GLN A 131 6.80 -12.56 2.70
CA GLN A 131 7.45 -13.72 3.31
C GLN A 131 8.39 -13.31 4.46
N GLN A 132 9.01 -12.13 4.38
CA GLN A 132 9.82 -11.59 5.49
C GLN A 132 8.93 -11.15 6.65
N PHE A 133 7.77 -10.59 6.35
CA PHE A 133 6.80 -10.19 7.37
C PHE A 133 6.27 -11.44 8.09
N THR A 134 5.60 -12.34 7.35
CA THR A 134 4.96 -13.53 7.94
C THR A 134 5.96 -14.53 8.50
N GLY A 135 7.10 -14.76 7.82
CA GLY A 135 8.09 -15.73 8.25
C GLY A 135 8.69 -15.39 9.62
N ARG A 136 8.95 -14.11 9.89
CA ARG A 136 9.42 -13.66 11.21
C ARG A 136 8.36 -13.89 12.29
N ILE A 137 7.11 -13.51 12.02
CA ILE A 137 6.03 -13.66 13.00
C ILE A 137 5.74 -15.13 13.29
N TRP A 138 5.59 -15.96 12.26
CA TRP A 138 5.26 -17.37 12.41
C TRP A 138 6.39 -18.18 13.04
N HIS A 139 7.63 -17.71 12.94
CA HIS A 139 8.75 -18.30 13.70
C HIS A 139 8.50 -18.25 15.21
N TYR A 140 8.05 -17.11 15.73
CA TYR A 140 7.76 -16.95 17.16
C TYR A 140 6.42 -17.59 17.57
N MET A 141 5.41 -17.48 16.72
CA MET A 141 4.08 -18.02 17.04
C MET A 141 3.99 -19.54 16.87
N GLY A 142 4.93 -20.17 16.15
CA GLY A 142 4.91 -21.60 15.86
C GLY A 142 3.86 -22.03 14.82
N GLU A 143 2.99 -21.11 14.38
CA GLU A 143 1.92 -21.36 13.43
C GLU A 143 1.61 -20.15 12.55
N LYS A 144 0.71 -20.34 11.58
CA LYS A 144 0.21 -19.24 10.75
C LYS A 144 -0.65 -18.32 11.61
N TYR A 145 -0.17 -17.10 11.76
CA TYR A 145 -0.77 -16.08 12.62
C TYR A 145 -0.86 -14.73 11.91
N VAL A 146 -2.01 -14.05 12.01
CA VAL A 146 -2.21 -12.68 11.51
C VAL A 146 -1.95 -11.71 12.66
N PRO A 147 -0.90 -10.88 12.60
CA PRO A 147 -0.47 -10.11 13.75
C PRO A 147 -1.35 -8.88 13.97
N THR A 148 -1.73 -8.69 15.23
CA THR A 148 -2.49 -7.54 15.75
C THR A 148 -1.84 -6.99 17.01
N GLY A 149 -2.21 -5.81 17.47
CA GLY A 149 -1.70 -5.28 18.75
C GLY A 149 -0.18 -5.15 18.75
N ASN A 150 0.48 -5.64 19.81
CA ASN A 150 1.95 -5.66 19.94
C ASN A 150 2.61 -6.77 19.14
N THR A 151 1.89 -7.81 18.72
CA THR A 151 2.50 -8.90 17.93
C THR A 151 3.00 -8.47 16.55
N ILE A 152 2.57 -7.30 16.03
CA ILE A 152 3.11 -6.72 14.79
C ILE A 152 4.62 -6.46 14.87
N PHE A 153 5.14 -6.22 16.08
CA PHE A 153 6.56 -5.89 16.28
C PHE A 153 7.46 -7.11 16.08
N LEU A 154 6.92 -8.34 16.11
CA LEU A 154 7.66 -9.57 15.82
C LEU A 154 8.21 -9.62 14.39
N SER A 155 7.59 -8.88 13.45
CA SER A 155 8.17 -8.73 12.11
C SER A 155 9.37 -7.77 12.07
N GLY A 156 9.65 -7.10 13.19
CA GLY A 156 10.67 -6.08 13.35
C GLY A 156 12.08 -6.61 13.51
N ILE A 157 12.95 -5.75 14.03
CA ILE A 157 14.34 -6.04 14.36
C ILE A 157 14.50 -6.01 15.88
N ALA A 158 15.03 -7.09 16.44
CA ALA A 158 15.36 -7.20 17.86
C ALA A 158 16.58 -6.32 18.21
N LEU A 159 16.43 -5.44 19.21
CA LEU A 159 17.47 -4.51 19.65
C LEU A 159 17.58 -4.51 21.19
N CYS A 160 18.80 -4.34 21.69
CA CYS A 160 19.02 -4.08 23.12
C CYS A 160 18.62 -2.65 23.49
N GLY A 161 18.49 -2.37 24.80
CA GLY A 161 18.05 -1.07 25.31
C GLY A 161 18.81 0.11 24.71
N ASN A 162 20.14 0.02 24.62
CA ASN A 162 20.99 1.08 24.05
C ASN A 162 20.68 1.35 22.57
N HIS A 163 20.59 0.29 21.74
CA HIS A 163 20.36 0.45 20.30
C HIS A 163 18.91 0.78 19.95
N SER A 164 17.97 0.45 20.82
CA SER A 164 16.55 0.82 20.66
C SER A 164 16.22 2.24 21.14
N LYS A 165 17.14 2.91 21.86
CA LYS A 165 16.86 4.19 22.55
C LYS A 165 16.35 5.29 21.61
N ALA A 166 16.89 5.34 20.39
CA ALA A 166 16.49 6.31 19.37
C ALA A 166 15.17 5.97 18.65
N TYR A 167 14.61 4.77 18.89
CA TYR A 167 13.47 4.22 18.17
C TYR A 167 12.34 3.82 19.11
N THR A 168 12.31 4.32 20.33
CA THR A 168 11.33 3.95 21.37
C THR A 168 9.88 4.11 20.91
N LYS A 169 9.59 5.15 20.10
CA LYS A 169 8.26 5.39 19.50
C LYS A 169 7.82 4.30 18.51
N TYR A 170 8.79 3.59 17.93
CA TYR A 170 8.62 2.56 16.92
C TYR A 170 8.90 1.18 17.47
N SER A 171 8.91 1.04 18.79
CA SER A 171 9.34 -0.16 19.49
C SER A 171 8.44 -0.58 20.63
N ARG A 172 8.28 -1.89 20.79
CA ARG A 172 7.71 -2.53 21.97
C ARG A 172 8.76 -3.37 22.68
N THR A 173 8.66 -3.44 24.00
CA THR A 173 9.52 -4.31 24.79
C THR A 173 9.20 -5.77 24.51
N VAL A 174 10.19 -6.63 24.68
CA VAL A 174 10.00 -8.08 24.55
C VAL A 174 8.90 -8.55 25.50
N LYS A 175 8.94 -8.11 26.76
CA LYS A 175 7.93 -8.43 27.77
C LYS A 175 6.50 -8.04 27.35
N GLU A 176 6.28 -6.84 26.82
CA GLU A 176 4.96 -6.42 26.34
C GLU A 176 4.42 -7.35 25.23
N ILE A 177 5.30 -7.87 24.38
CA ILE A 177 4.93 -8.79 23.31
C ILE A 177 4.67 -10.20 23.87
N GLU A 178 5.53 -10.69 24.77
CA GLU A 178 5.37 -11.99 25.44
C GLU A 178 4.08 -12.06 26.25
N ASP A 179 3.79 -11.02 27.04
CA ASP A 179 2.58 -10.92 27.87
C ASP A 179 1.30 -10.94 27.00
N GLU A 180 1.31 -10.27 25.83
CA GLU A 180 0.17 -10.25 24.91
C GLU A 180 0.01 -11.55 24.12
N ALA A 181 1.11 -12.13 23.63
CA ALA A 181 1.09 -13.28 22.74
C ALA A 181 1.13 -14.63 23.47
N GLY A 182 1.47 -14.66 24.76
CA GLY A 182 1.61 -15.89 25.54
C GLY A 182 2.79 -16.76 25.07
N ILE A 183 3.86 -16.13 24.59
CA ILE A 183 5.08 -16.79 24.09
C ILE A 183 6.30 -16.35 24.90
N SER A 184 7.41 -17.07 24.75
CA SER A 184 8.72 -16.63 25.25
C SER A 184 9.66 -16.33 24.09
N ILE A 185 10.41 -15.24 24.19
CA ILE A 185 11.27 -14.70 23.14
C ILE A 185 12.70 -14.54 23.69
N GLU A 186 13.60 -15.40 23.22
CA GLU A 186 15.02 -15.34 23.53
C GLU A 186 15.82 -14.83 22.33
N GLU A 187 15.86 -13.51 22.14
CA GLU A 187 16.51 -12.89 20.98
C GLU A 187 17.74 -12.07 21.32
N LYS A 188 18.65 -11.99 20.35
CA LYS A 188 19.85 -11.16 20.45
C LYS A 188 19.71 -9.90 19.61
N CYS A 189 20.28 -8.82 20.11
CA CYS A 189 20.35 -7.54 19.45
C CYS A 189 21.08 -7.67 18.11
N ALA A 190 20.37 -7.37 17.02
CA ALA A 190 20.89 -7.48 15.66
C ALA A 190 22.15 -6.62 15.38
N LYS A 191 22.49 -5.68 16.26
CA LYS A 191 23.67 -4.80 16.13
C LYS A 191 24.88 -5.22 16.96
N CYS A 192 24.69 -5.91 18.09
CA CYS A 192 25.80 -6.20 19.01
C CYS A 192 25.72 -7.55 19.74
N GLY A 193 24.75 -8.40 19.45
CA GLY A 193 24.65 -9.75 20.03
C GLY A 193 24.27 -9.82 21.52
N LYS A 194 24.18 -8.69 22.23
CA LYS A 194 23.61 -8.64 23.59
C LYS A 194 22.13 -9.00 23.58
N GLU A 195 21.57 -9.34 24.73
CA GLU A 195 20.14 -9.61 24.86
C GLU A 195 19.29 -8.45 24.32
N ALA A 196 18.30 -8.79 23.49
CA ALA A 196 17.34 -7.83 22.98
C ALA A 196 16.29 -7.54 24.06
N THR A 197 15.95 -6.27 24.23
CA THR A 197 14.91 -5.85 25.18
C THR A 197 13.70 -5.26 24.48
N ARG A 198 13.81 -4.96 23.18
CA ARG A 198 12.74 -4.42 22.35
C ARG A 198 12.81 -4.96 20.93
N PHE A 199 11.66 -5.00 20.28
CA PHE A 199 11.58 -5.06 18.81
C PHE A 199 11.27 -3.68 18.26
N THR A 200 11.97 -3.27 17.20
CA THR A 200 11.67 -2.07 16.42
C THR A 200 11.03 -2.48 15.10
N ILE A 201 9.91 -1.86 14.71
CA ILE A 201 9.23 -2.24 13.48
C ILE A 201 10.13 -2.17 12.24
N SER A 202 9.79 -2.96 11.23
CA SER A 202 10.37 -2.87 9.89
C SER A 202 9.31 -2.35 8.93
N LEU A 203 9.66 -1.39 8.09
CA LEU A 203 8.72 -0.71 7.20
C LEU A 203 8.53 -1.48 5.88
N PRO A 204 7.29 -1.77 5.47
CA PRO A 204 7.03 -2.46 4.22
C PRO A 204 7.32 -1.58 3.01
N LYS A 205 8.13 -2.08 2.08
CA LYS A 205 8.18 -1.55 0.71
C LYS A 205 6.91 -1.92 -0.04
N ALA A 206 6.65 -1.23 -1.15
CA ALA A 206 5.42 -1.39 -1.92
C ALA A 206 5.04 -2.85 -2.26
N GLY A 207 6.00 -3.71 -2.63
CA GLY A 207 5.75 -5.13 -2.84
C GLY A 207 5.28 -5.88 -1.58
N ALA A 208 5.85 -5.54 -0.42
CA ALA A 208 5.38 -6.04 0.87
C ALA A 208 4.00 -5.47 1.24
N ILE A 209 3.73 -4.18 0.97
CA ILE A 209 2.43 -3.55 1.24
C ILE A 209 1.30 -4.32 0.54
N LEU A 210 1.40 -4.60 -0.75
CA LEU A 210 0.34 -5.33 -1.46
C LEU A 210 0.16 -6.76 -0.97
N GLY A 211 1.26 -7.46 -0.67
CA GLY A 211 1.19 -8.80 -0.07
C GLY A 211 0.54 -8.78 1.30
N MET A 212 0.88 -7.79 2.14
CA MET A 212 0.27 -7.60 3.46
C MET A 212 -1.22 -7.26 3.33
N LEU A 213 -1.63 -6.47 2.35
CA LEU A 213 -3.04 -6.17 2.11
C LEU A 213 -3.83 -7.46 1.87
N GLY A 214 -3.36 -8.33 0.97
CA GLY A 214 -4.01 -9.62 0.72
C GLY A 214 -4.02 -10.52 1.95
N PHE A 215 -2.92 -10.54 2.71
CA PHE A 215 -2.81 -11.32 3.94
C PHE A 215 -3.81 -10.86 5.03
N TYR A 216 -3.92 -9.56 5.28
CA TYR A 216 -4.84 -9.02 6.29
C TYR A 216 -6.30 -9.13 5.85
N THR A 217 -6.59 -8.87 4.58
CA THR A 217 -7.98 -8.81 4.09
C THR A 217 -8.52 -10.17 3.63
N GLY A 218 -7.65 -11.16 3.41
CA GLY A 218 -8.00 -12.46 2.85
C GLY A 218 -8.33 -12.46 1.35
N PHE A 219 -8.23 -11.31 0.67
CA PHE A 219 -8.52 -11.21 -0.76
C PHE A 219 -7.31 -11.55 -1.64
N ASP A 220 -7.60 -12.09 -2.83
CA ASP A 220 -6.60 -12.21 -3.90
C ASP A 220 -6.22 -10.84 -4.45
N ILE A 221 -4.96 -10.45 -4.24
CA ILE A 221 -4.37 -9.17 -4.65
C ILE A 221 -3.60 -9.26 -5.98
N THR A 222 -3.67 -10.39 -6.69
CA THR A 222 -2.95 -10.59 -7.96
C THR A 222 -3.22 -9.49 -8.97
N LYS A 223 -4.47 -9.03 -9.09
CA LYS A 223 -4.84 -7.93 -10.00
C LYS A 223 -4.20 -6.60 -9.58
N LEU A 224 -4.21 -6.26 -8.28
CA LEU A 224 -3.54 -5.05 -7.77
C LEU A 224 -2.02 -5.12 -7.99
N GLY A 225 -1.42 -6.31 -7.83
CA GLY A 225 -0.01 -6.54 -8.15
C GLY A 225 0.33 -6.28 -9.62
N ARG A 226 -0.57 -6.62 -10.55
CA ARG A 226 -0.40 -6.30 -11.99
C ARG A 226 -0.46 -4.79 -12.22
N PHE A 227 -1.47 -4.08 -11.70
CA PHE A 227 -1.55 -2.62 -11.81
C PHE A 227 -0.26 -1.97 -11.30
N TYR A 228 0.18 -2.35 -10.10
CA TYR A 228 1.41 -1.82 -9.52
C TYR A 228 2.65 -2.07 -10.38
N GLY A 229 2.79 -3.30 -10.89
CA GLY A 229 3.91 -3.68 -11.77
C GLY A 229 3.89 -2.92 -13.08
N ASP A 230 2.70 -2.68 -13.63
CA ASP A 230 2.52 -1.91 -14.85
C ASP A 230 2.90 -0.43 -14.64
N TYR A 231 2.36 0.21 -13.59
CA TYR A 231 2.71 1.58 -13.26
C TYR A 231 4.20 1.74 -13.02
N SER A 232 4.84 0.79 -12.34
CA SER A 232 6.29 0.81 -12.14
C SER A 232 7.08 0.75 -13.44
N ARG A 233 6.59 0.05 -14.48
CA ARG A 233 7.23 0.00 -15.81
C ARG A 233 7.00 1.28 -16.60
N VAL A 234 5.87 1.95 -16.43
CA VAL A 234 5.63 3.27 -17.05
C VAL A 234 6.64 4.31 -16.58
N LEU A 235 7.10 4.21 -15.33
CA LEU A 235 8.06 5.13 -14.73
C LEU A 235 9.50 4.87 -15.12
N HIS A 236 9.80 3.66 -15.62
CA HIS A 236 11.11 3.40 -16.20
C HIS A 236 11.29 4.22 -17.48
N PRO A 237 12.53 4.57 -17.87
CA PRO A 237 12.84 5.39 -19.04
C PRO A 237 12.50 4.74 -20.39
N TYR A 238 11.67 3.69 -20.44
CA TYR A 238 11.32 2.91 -21.63
C TYR A 238 10.38 3.63 -22.63
N GLY A 239 10.27 4.96 -22.60
CA GLY A 239 9.91 5.67 -23.82
C GLY A 239 8.42 5.74 -24.17
N PHE A 240 7.50 5.72 -23.21
CA PHE A 240 6.07 5.98 -23.47
C PHE A 240 5.75 7.45 -23.80
N TYR A 241 6.76 8.26 -24.13
CA TYR A 241 6.61 9.67 -24.53
C TYR A 241 5.85 9.85 -25.85
N ASN A 242 5.73 8.78 -26.65
CA ASN A 242 5.08 8.82 -27.96
C ASN A 242 3.55 8.68 -27.91
N TYR A 243 2.98 8.33 -26.76
CA TYR A 243 1.53 8.25 -26.63
C TYR A 243 0.92 9.67 -26.69
N PRO A 244 -0.10 9.94 -27.53
CA PRO A 244 -0.60 11.30 -27.68
C PRO A 244 -1.25 11.80 -26.38
N GLY A 245 -0.68 12.85 -25.80
CA GLY A 245 -1.05 13.35 -24.47
C GLY A 245 -2.53 13.73 -24.31
N HIS A 246 -3.19 14.22 -25.37
CA HIS A 246 -4.62 14.57 -25.33
C HIS A 246 -5.54 13.36 -25.17
N PHE A 247 -5.08 12.14 -25.52
CA PHE A 247 -5.81 10.90 -25.28
C PHE A 247 -5.45 10.24 -23.94
N LEU A 248 -4.46 10.75 -23.21
CA LEU A 248 -3.98 10.14 -21.98
C LEU A 248 -5.08 10.09 -20.92
N ILE A 249 -5.89 11.14 -20.81
CA ILE A 249 -6.97 11.20 -19.84
C ILE A 249 -8.00 10.07 -20.03
N ASN A 250 -8.32 9.71 -21.27
CA ASN A 250 -9.25 8.62 -21.55
C ASN A 250 -8.66 7.27 -21.13
N LEU A 251 -7.38 7.04 -21.47
CA LEU A 251 -6.66 5.83 -21.12
C LEU A 251 -6.49 5.68 -19.59
N TRP A 252 -6.07 6.75 -18.93
CA TRP A 252 -5.96 6.78 -17.48
C TRP A 252 -7.34 6.58 -16.81
N SER A 253 -8.39 7.20 -17.33
CA SER A 253 -9.74 7.08 -16.76
C SER A 253 -10.24 5.65 -16.77
N ILE A 254 -10.08 4.94 -17.89
CA ILE A 254 -10.52 3.54 -17.96
C ILE A 254 -9.67 2.63 -17.06
N ASP A 255 -8.37 2.88 -16.99
CA ASP A 255 -7.47 2.13 -16.11
C ASP A 255 -7.79 2.37 -14.62
N PHE A 256 -8.02 3.63 -14.24
CA PHE A 256 -8.44 4.00 -12.90
C PHE A 256 -9.80 3.39 -12.55
N ILE A 257 -10.75 3.31 -13.48
CA ILE A 257 -12.03 2.62 -13.23
C ILE A 257 -11.79 1.15 -12.88
N ARG A 258 -10.91 0.44 -13.61
CA ARG A 258 -10.56 -0.95 -13.30
C ARG A 258 -9.92 -1.07 -11.91
N LEU A 259 -8.95 -0.20 -11.62
CA LEU A 259 -8.29 -0.15 -10.33
C LEU A 259 -9.28 0.12 -9.19
N GLY A 260 -10.11 1.15 -9.33
CA GLY A 260 -11.06 1.60 -8.31
C GLY A 260 -12.14 0.56 -7.98
N VAL A 261 -12.59 -0.23 -8.97
CA VAL A 261 -13.51 -1.35 -8.73
C VAL A 261 -12.85 -2.46 -7.92
N GLU A 262 -11.59 -2.81 -8.22
CA GLU A 262 -10.85 -3.81 -7.46
C GLU A 262 -10.52 -3.31 -6.04
N LEU A 263 -10.14 -2.04 -5.90
CA LEU A 263 -9.90 -1.42 -4.60
C LEU A 263 -11.16 -1.40 -3.74
N ASP A 264 -12.32 -1.02 -4.28
CA ASP A 264 -13.54 -0.96 -3.48
C ASP A 264 -13.88 -2.33 -2.86
N LYS A 265 -13.73 -3.41 -3.65
CA LYS A 265 -13.96 -4.79 -3.20
C LYS A 265 -13.05 -5.20 -2.04
N ILE A 266 -11.81 -4.72 -2.02
CA ILE A 266 -10.78 -5.16 -1.05
C ILE A 266 -10.79 -4.26 0.20
N LEU A 267 -11.07 -2.98 0.03
CA LEU A 267 -10.97 -1.99 1.10
C LEU A 267 -12.24 -1.91 1.96
N PHE A 268 -13.43 -2.11 1.37
CA PHE A 268 -14.73 -1.82 1.99
C PHE A 268 -15.72 -2.99 1.94
#